data_AF-A0A3N6I1V0-F1
#
_entry.id   AF-A0A3N6I1V0-F1
#
_cell.length_a   1.000
_cell.length_b   1.000
_cell.length_c   1.000
_cell.angle_alpha   90.00
_cell.angle_beta   90.00
_cell.angle_gamma   90.00
#
_symmetry.space_group_name_H-M   'P 1'
#
loop_
_entity.id
_entity.type
_entity.pdbx_description
1 polymer ?
#
loop_
_entity_poly.entity_id
_entity_poly.type
_entity_poly.pdbx_seq_one_letter_code
_entity_poly.pdbx_strand_id
1 'polypeptide(L)'
;MRPISRTALGAATAAVLAVLAVLPLLFPRHDVPVDGMKTVPAENGRKIGFGATGHGGYTPGELTGAKVSFRHDGSETWHTATTARQCGRWTATVDHADAAGKSVTLRTELTDANGNSVVRTVNDACAVR
;
A
#
# COMPACT_ATOMS: atom_id res chain seq x y z
N MET A 1 -31.83 6.94 -42.41
CA MET A 1 -30.72 7.70 -41.80
C MET A 1 -30.73 7.44 -40.30
N ARG A 2 -29.67 6.81 -39.76
CA ARG A 2 -29.51 6.55 -38.32
C ARG A 2 -28.32 7.37 -37.81
N PRO A 3 -28.41 8.09 -36.68
CA PRO A 3 -27.30 8.88 -36.17
C PRO A 3 -26.25 7.96 -35.52
N ILE A 4 -24.97 8.29 -35.76
CA ILE A 4 -23.81 7.64 -35.15
C ILE A 4 -23.58 8.29 -33.79
N SER A 5 -23.70 7.51 -32.72
CA SER A 5 -23.36 7.92 -31.36
C SER A 5 -21.86 8.18 -31.24
N ARG A 6 -21.49 9.38 -30.77
CA ARG A 6 -20.10 9.74 -30.44
C ARG A 6 -19.77 9.16 -29.07
N THR A 7 -18.97 8.10 -29.03
CA THR A 7 -18.34 7.62 -27.79
C THR A 7 -17.25 8.61 -27.39
N ALA A 8 -17.42 9.25 -26.24
CA ALA A 8 -16.45 10.18 -25.68
C ALA A 8 -15.18 9.44 -25.21
N LEU A 9 -14.04 9.88 -25.72
CA LEU A 9 -12.70 9.42 -25.40
C LEU A 9 -12.28 10.01 -24.04
N GLY A 10 -12.40 9.22 -22.97
CA GLY A 10 -11.87 9.57 -21.65
C GLY A 10 -10.35 9.43 -21.65
N ALA A 11 -9.63 10.54 -21.76
CA ALA A 11 -8.17 10.58 -21.66
C ALA A 11 -7.72 10.38 -20.20
N ALA A 12 -7.23 9.19 -19.88
CA ALA A 12 -6.47 8.96 -18.64
C ALA A 12 -5.00 9.38 -18.88
N THR A 13 -4.69 10.65 -18.66
CA THR A 13 -3.32 11.14 -18.72
C THR A 13 -2.61 10.82 -17.40
N ALA A 14 -1.99 9.65 -17.31
CA ALA A 14 -0.98 9.39 -16.29
C ALA A 14 0.36 9.91 -16.82
N ALA A 15 0.69 11.17 -16.52
CA ALA A 15 2.02 11.70 -16.78
C ALA A 15 3.03 11.00 -15.85
N VAL A 16 3.80 10.05 -16.38
CA VAL A 16 5.01 9.55 -15.72
C VAL A 16 6.10 10.59 -15.97
N LEU A 17 6.36 11.42 -14.97
CA LEU A 17 7.49 12.32 -14.95
C LEU A 17 8.77 11.47 -14.76
N ALA A 18 9.73 11.59 -15.67
CA ALA A 18 11.05 11.01 -15.45
C ALA A 18 11.72 11.69 -14.25
N VAL A 19 11.82 10.97 -13.14
CA VAL A 19 12.45 11.42 -11.90
C VAL A 19 13.96 11.19 -12.04
N LEU A 20 14.76 12.26 -11.90
CA LEU A 20 16.15 12.12 -11.46
C LEU A 20 16.11 11.26 -10.21
N ALA A 21 16.67 10.05 -10.22
CA ALA A 21 16.50 9.09 -9.13
C ALA A 21 17.15 9.60 -7.84
N VAL A 22 16.42 10.43 -7.08
CA VAL A 22 16.74 10.79 -5.72
C VAL A 22 16.47 9.56 -4.87
N LEU A 23 17.45 9.14 -4.07
CA LEU A 23 17.27 7.99 -3.17
C LEU A 23 16.16 8.32 -2.16
N PRO A 24 15.15 7.45 -1.99
CA PRO A 24 14.11 7.67 -1.00
C PRO A 24 14.71 7.65 0.41
N LEU A 25 14.41 8.68 1.20
CA LEU A 25 14.86 8.77 2.59
C LEU A 25 14.01 7.93 3.54
N LEU A 26 12.74 7.70 3.20
CA LEU A 26 11.82 6.87 3.97
C LEU A 26 11.84 5.42 3.48
N PHE A 27 11.96 4.49 4.41
CA PHE A 27 11.89 3.05 4.18
C PHE A 27 10.67 2.47 4.90
N PRO A 28 9.55 2.21 4.19
CA PRO A 28 8.35 1.65 4.80
C PRO A 28 8.57 0.26 5.40
N ARG A 29 8.08 0.07 6.62
CA ARG A 29 8.11 -1.18 7.39
C ARG A 29 6.68 -1.61 7.71
N HIS A 30 6.46 -2.92 7.70
CA HIS A 30 5.21 -3.54 8.09
C HIS A 30 5.49 -4.62 9.15
N ASP A 31 4.61 -4.69 10.13
CA ASP A 31 4.48 -5.76 11.11
C ASP A 31 3.24 -6.56 10.72
N VAL A 32 3.39 -7.38 9.69
CA VAL A 32 2.32 -8.27 9.20
C VAL A 32 2.28 -9.48 10.13
N PRO A 33 1.12 -9.83 10.72
CA PRO A 33 1.00 -10.91 11.70
C PRO A 33 0.98 -12.28 11.00
N VAL A 34 2.08 -12.61 10.32
CA VAL A 34 2.24 -13.88 9.62
C VAL A 34 2.63 -15.00 10.57
N ASP A 35 2.26 -16.23 10.23
CA ASP A 35 2.83 -17.42 10.85
C ASP A 35 4.21 -17.78 10.26
N GLY A 36 4.81 -18.87 10.75
CA GLY A 36 6.13 -19.34 10.30
C GLY A 36 6.21 -19.72 8.81
N MET A 37 5.07 -19.78 8.12
CA MET A 37 4.96 -20.07 6.69
C MET A 37 4.70 -18.80 5.86
N LYS A 38 4.82 -17.60 6.46
CA LYS A 38 4.52 -16.32 5.81
C LYS A 38 3.05 -16.24 5.35
N THR A 39 2.14 -16.83 6.14
CA THR A 39 0.71 -16.81 5.83
C THR A 39 -0.11 -16.08 6.88
N VAL A 40 -1.29 -15.60 6.49
CA VAL A 40 -2.31 -15.02 7.36
C VAL A 40 -3.64 -15.76 7.17
N PRO A 41 -4.53 -15.81 8.18
CA PRO A 41 -5.86 -16.39 8.00
C PRO A 41 -6.69 -15.65 6.95
N ALA A 42 -7.55 -16.38 6.24
CA ALA A 42 -8.63 -15.86 5.40
C ALA A 42 -9.74 -15.20 6.24
N GLU A 43 -9.45 -14.05 6.84
CA GLU A 43 -10.34 -13.31 7.73
C GLU A 43 -10.37 -11.82 7.35
N ASN A 44 -11.49 -11.18 7.66
CA ASN A 44 -11.62 -9.72 7.58
C ASN A 44 -11.09 -9.04 8.86
N GLY A 45 -10.78 -7.76 8.76
CA GLY A 45 -10.37 -6.96 9.91
C GLY A 45 -8.94 -7.24 10.40
N ARG A 46 -8.08 -7.83 9.57
CA ARG A 46 -6.68 -8.10 9.94
C ARG A 46 -5.92 -6.78 10.12
N LYS A 47 -5.25 -6.64 11.26
CA LYS A 47 -4.46 -5.45 11.59
C LYS A 47 -2.99 -5.65 11.24
N ILE A 48 -2.43 -4.72 10.47
CA ILE A 48 -1.02 -4.65 10.10
C ILE A 48 -0.43 -3.39 10.70
N GLY A 49 0.57 -3.51 11.57
CA GLY A 49 1.33 -2.35 12.04
C GLY A 49 2.21 -1.82 10.91
N PHE A 50 2.37 -0.50 10.78
CA PHE A 50 3.28 0.05 9.78
C PHE A 50 3.92 1.37 10.22
N GLY A 51 4.97 1.77 9.50
CA GLY A 51 5.73 3.00 9.74
C GLY A 51 6.89 3.14 8.77
N ALA A 52 7.83 4.03 9.06
CA ALA A 52 9.04 4.23 8.26
C ALA A 52 10.29 4.26 9.15
N THR A 53 11.39 3.75 8.62
CA THR A 53 12.74 4.07 9.09
C THR A 53 13.41 5.01 8.09
N GLY A 54 14.47 5.72 8.51
CA GLY A 54 15.22 6.58 7.60
C GLY A 54 16.44 5.91 6.97
N HIS A 55 16.83 6.39 5.79
CA HIS A 55 18.05 5.99 5.09
C HIS A 55 19.27 6.78 5.58
N GLY A 56 20.43 6.12 5.71
CA GLY A 56 21.72 6.82 5.85
C GLY A 56 21.84 7.78 7.03
N GLY A 57 21.24 7.47 8.19
CA GLY A 57 21.24 8.35 9.36
C GLY A 57 20.12 9.39 9.39
N TYR A 58 19.28 9.45 8.35
CA TYR A 58 18.04 10.21 8.40
C TYR A 58 17.13 9.69 9.51
N THR A 59 16.58 10.60 10.31
CA THR A 59 15.53 10.28 11.29
C THR A 59 14.21 10.83 10.76
N PRO A 60 13.23 9.96 10.42
CA PRO A 60 11.93 10.41 9.95
C PRO A 60 11.23 11.34 10.96
N GLY A 61 10.59 12.38 10.44
CA GLY A 61 9.61 13.13 11.22
C GLY A 61 8.35 12.30 11.50
N GLU A 62 7.40 12.86 12.24
CA GLU A 62 6.08 12.22 12.36
C GLU A 62 5.44 12.03 10.98
N LEU A 63 4.76 10.91 10.77
CA LEU A 63 4.03 10.69 9.52
C LEU A 63 2.78 11.57 9.48
N THR A 64 2.72 12.46 8.49
CA THR A 64 1.59 13.34 8.19
C THR A 64 0.70 12.76 7.10
N GLY A 65 1.24 11.86 6.27
CA GLY A 65 0.51 11.04 5.31
C GLY A 65 0.82 9.56 5.52
N ALA A 66 -0.21 8.73 5.66
CA ALA A 66 -0.04 7.30 5.92
C ALA A 66 -1.18 6.47 5.30
N LYS A 67 -0.93 5.91 4.12
CA LYS A 67 -1.90 5.09 3.38
C LYS A 67 -1.32 3.71 3.08
N VAL A 68 -2.19 2.70 3.18
CA VAL A 68 -1.89 1.34 2.75
C VAL A 68 -3.04 0.88 1.86
N SER A 69 -2.70 0.28 0.72
CA SER A 69 -3.62 -0.41 -0.15
C SER A 69 -3.11 -1.83 -0.38
N PHE A 70 -4.00 -2.75 -0.69
CA PHE A 70 -3.66 -4.14 -0.95
C PHE A 70 -4.39 -4.67 -2.17
N ARG A 71 -3.81 -5.69 -2.79
CA ARG A 71 -4.47 -6.51 -3.80
C ARG A 71 -4.12 -7.97 -3.56
N HIS A 72 -4.99 -8.86 -3.99
CA HIS A 72 -4.70 -10.29 -4.03
C HIS A 72 -4.18 -10.69 -5.42
N ASP A 73 -3.37 -11.74 -5.47
CA ASP A 73 -2.87 -12.28 -6.73
C ASP A 73 -4.00 -12.67 -7.70
N GLY A 74 -3.73 -12.49 -8.99
CA GLY A 74 -4.72 -12.63 -10.06
C GLY A 74 -5.77 -11.51 -10.12
N SER A 75 -5.63 -10.42 -9.35
CA SER A 75 -6.48 -9.23 -9.41
C SER A 75 -5.68 -7.96 -9.71
N GLU A 76 -6.22 -7.10 -10.58
CA GLU A 76 -5.73 -5.74 -10.79
C GLU A 76 -6.40 -4.72 -9.84
N THR A 77 -7.42 -5.15 -9.10
CA THR A 77 -8.18 -4.29 -8.20
C THR A 77 -7.39 -4.03 -6.93
N TRP A 78 -7.21 -2.75 -6.61
CA TRP A 78 -6.64 -2.31 -5.34
C TRP A 78 -7.75 -1.97 -4.35
N HIS A 79 -7.62 -2.51 -3.15
CA HIS A 79 -8.46 -2.19 -2.00
C HIS A 79 -7.70 -1.22 -1.10
N THR A 80 -8.36 -0.16 -0.64
CA THR A 80 -7.77 0.76 0.33
C THR A 80 -7.97 0.18 1.73
N ALA A 81 -6.88 0.04 2.49
CA ALA A 81 -6.96 -0.35 3.89
C ALA A 81 -7.45 0.83 4.74
N THR A 82 -8.21 0.54 5.80
CA THR A 82 -8.54 1.58 6.79
C THR A 82 -7.31 1.82 7.66
N THR A 83 -6.73 3.03 7.62
CA THR A 83 -5.57 3.37 8.46
C THR A 83 -5.96 4.19 9.68
N ALA A 84 -5.31 3.92 10.81
CA ALA A 84 -5.50 4.65 12.06
C ALA A 84 -4.17 4.80 12.81
N ARG A 85 -4.04 5.88 13.58
CA ARG A 85 -2.91 6.12 14.50
C ARG A 85 -3.41 6.06 15.94
N GLN A 86 -2.83 5.21 16.76
CA GLN A 86 -3.11 5.12 18.20
C GLN A 86 -1.79 5.05 18.96
N CYS A 87 -1.63 5.88 20.00
CA CYS A 87 -0.42 5.95 20.82
C CYS A 87 0.88 6.02 19.98
N GLY A 88 0.87 6.79 18.91
CA GLY A 88 2.01 6.95 18.00
C GLY A 88 2.21 5.82 16.97
N ARG A 89 1.50 4.69 17.09
CA ARG A 89 1.61 3.55 16.17
C ARG A 89 0.53 3.60 15.09
N TRP A 90 0.95 3.45 13.83
CA TRP A 90 0.04 3.32 12.71
C TRP A 90 -0.37 1.86 12.50
N THR A 91 -1.66 1.66 12.21
CA THR A 91 -2.25 0.36 11.89
C THR A 91 -3.10 0.48 10.63
N ALA A 92 -2.97 -0.48 9.73
CA ALA A 92 -3.84 -0.67 8.59
C ALA A 92 -4.74 -1.89 8.83
N THR A 93 -6.04 -1.75 8.63
CA THR A 93 -7.02 -2.84 8.69
C THR A 93 -7.33 -3.31 7.28
N VAL A 94 -7.13 -4.60 7.02
CA VAL A 94 -7.27 -5.24 5.70
C VAL A 94 -8.19 -6.45 5.77
N ASP A 95 -8.79 -6.79 4.63
CA ASP A 95 -9.81 -7.83 4.50
C ASP A 95 -9.34 -8.95 3.57
N HIS A 96 -9.40 -10.19 4.06
CA HIS A 96 -8.88 -11.38 3.36
C HIS A 96 -9.85 -12.56 3.33
N ALA A 97 -11.10 -12.41 3.79
CA ALA A 97 -12.05 -13.53 3.89
C ALA A 97 -12.22 -14.32 2.58
N ASP A 98 -12.24 -13.63 1.44
CA ASP A 98 -12.46 -14.23 0.11
C ASP A 98 -11.17 -14.50 -0.67
N ALA A 99 -10.02 -14.52 0.02
CA ALA A 99 -8.70 -14.54 -0.61
C ALA A 99 -7.87 -15.80 -0.32
N ALA A 100 -8.46 -16.84 0.28
CA ALA A 100 -7.76 -18.09 0.59
C ALA A 100 -7.00 -18.65 -0.63
N GLY A 101 -5.75 -19.05 -0.43
CA GLY A 101 -4.85 -19.56 -1.47
C GLY A 101 -4.18 -18.48 -2.32
N LYS A 102 -4.43 -17.18 -2.09
CA LYS A 102 -3.83 -16.08 -2.85
C LYS A 102 -2.70 -15.39 -2.09
N SER A 103 -1.72 -14.88 -2.83
CA SER A 103 -0.74 -13.93 -2.29
C SER A 103 -1.34 -12.52 -2.15
N VAL A 104 -0.85 -11.76 -1.18
CA VAL A 104 -1.18 -10.35 -0.96
C VAL A 104 -0.03 -9.48 -1.44
N THR A 105 -0.31 -8.51 -2.31
CA THR A 105 0.61 -7.40 -2.59
C THR A 105 0.18 -6.18 -1.78
N LEU A 106 1.12 -5.51 -1.13
CA LEU A 106 0.88 -4.27 -0.40
C LEU A 106 1.47 -3.07 -1.14
N ARG A 107 0.76 -1.95 -1.15
CA ARG A 107 1.27 -0.65 -1.59
C ARG A 107 1.13 0.34 -0.44
N THR A 108 2.22 1.00 -0.09
CA THR A 108 2.27 1.90 1.07
C THR A 108 2.80 3.25 0.64
N GLU A 109 2.05 4.30 0.99
CA GLU A 109 2.37 5.69 0.67
C GLU A 109 2.54 6.44 1.99
N LEU A 110 3.74 6.95 2.23
CA LEU A 110 4.09 7.66 3.46
C LEU A 110 4.63 9.05 3.13
N THR A 111 4.26 10.01 3.96
CA THR A 111 4.83 11.36 3.99
C THR A 111 5.14 11.72 5.44
N ASP A 112 6.33 12.24 5.71
CA ASP A 112 6.69 12.74 7.02
C ASP A 112 6.55 14.27 7.15
N ALA A 113 6.66 14.77 8.38
CA ALA A 113 6.55 16.19 8.71
C ALA A 113 7.66 17.06 8.08
N ASN A 114 8.74 16.45 7.58
CA ASN A 114 9.81 17.15 6.88
C ASN A 114 9.56 17.22 5.36
N GLY A 115 8.41 16.71 4.89
CA GLY A 115 8.02 16.71 3.48
C GLY A 115 8.57 15.54 2.67
N ASN A 116 9.31 14.61 3.28
CA ASN A 116 9.81 13.44 2.56
C ASN A 116 8.67 12.46 2.30
N SER A 117 8.58 11.96 1.08
CA SER A 117 7.53 11.03 0.68
C SER A 117 8.09 9.79 -0.02
N VAL A 118 7.41 8.67 0.14
CA VAL A 118 7.74 7.40 -0.53
C VAL A 118 6.48 6.64 -0.88
N VAL A 119 6.48 6.02 -2.05
CA VAL A 119 5.51 4.98 -2.43
C VAL A 119 6.28 3.68 -2.62
N ARG A 120 5.90 2.64 -1.88
CA ARG A 120 6.53 1.32 -1.98
C ARG A 120 5.50 0.25 -2.22
N THR A 121 5.74 -0.57 -3.23
CA THR A 121 5.00 -1.82 -3.47
C THR A 121 5.83 -3.00 -3.00
N VAL A 122 5.22 -3.89 -2.23
CA VAL A 122 5.79 -5.17 -1.79
C VAL A 122 4.92 -6.27 -2.38
N ASN A 123 5.45 -6.94 -3.40
CA ASN A 123 4.83 -8.13 -3.98
C ASN A 123 4.99 -9.30 -3.00
N ASP A 124 4.02 -10.22 -3.01
CA ASP A 124 4.03 -11.43 -2.18
C ASP A 124 4.38 -11.14 -0.72
N ALA A 125 3.72 -10.14 -0.13
CA ALA A 125 3.93 -9.72 1.24
C ALA A 125 3.58 -10.84 2.24
N CYS A 126 2.51 -11.59 1.96
CA CYS A 126 2.12 -12.83 2.62
C CYS A 126 1.17 -13.62 1.72
N ALA A 127 0.95 -14.90 2.02
CA ALA A 127 -0.17 -15.66 1.45
C ALA A 127 -1.35 -15.72 2.43
N VAL A 128 -2.55 -15.95 1.91
CA VAL A 128 -3.76 -16.16 2.72
C VAL A 128 -4.06 -17.65 2.80
N ARG A 129 -4.31 -18.16 4.01
CA ARG A 129 -4.62 -19.57 4.28
C ARG A 129 -5.98 -19.79 4.91
#